data_AF-A0A939Q1B5-F1
#
_entry.id   AF-A0A939Q1B5-F1
#
_cell.length_a   1.000
_cell.length_b   1.000
_cell.length_c   1.000
_cell.angle_alpha   90.00
_cell.angle_beta   90.00
_cell.angle_gamma   90.00
#
_symmetry.space_group_name_H-M   'P 1'
#
loop_
_entity.id
_entity.type
_entity.pdbx_description
1 polymer ?
#
loop_
_entity_poly.entity_id
_entity_poly.type
_entity_poly.pdbx_seq_one_letter_code
_entity_poly.pdbx_strand_id
1 'polypeptide(L)'
;MRPTEIRKPRCFLVYALAPEGMSPAEANRTLNLYVEDPARGLSLYHDHFIGEPGGVVIFYVETPEQRAALEDPGPLAGWRLEVRPLIFARSPGAFDEQITFTLKAYRSADWKHLRRVNRPQYGWSEEEAELAREV
;
A
#
# COMPACT_ATOMS: atom_id res chain seq x y z
N MET A 1 2.93 4.57 -23.93
CA MET A 1 3.40 5.50 -22.87
C MET A 1 4.93 5.39 -22.82
N ARG A 2 5.67 6.50 -22.76
CA ARG A 2 7.13 6.43 -22.53
C ARG A 2 7.39 5.99 -21.08
N PRO A 3 8.33 5.06 -20.81
CA PRO A 3 8.70 4.71 -19.45
C PRO A 3 9.16 5.98 -18.71
N THR A 4 8.58 6.24 -17.53
CA THR A 4 9.05 7.35 -16.70
C THR A 4 10.34 6.92 -16.03
N GLU A 5 11.46 7.46 -16.46
CA GLU A 5 12.77 7.15 -15.89
C GLU A 5 12.93 7.85 -14.53
N ILE A 6 12.78 7.09 -13.45
CA ILE A 6 12.88 7.61 -12.08
C ILE A 6 14.23 7.22 -11.51
N ARG A 7 15.10 8.21 -11.32
CA ARG A 7 16.49 8.02 -10.87
C ARG A 7 16.73 8.30 -9.38
N LYS A 8 15.71 8.81 -8.66
CA LYS A 8 15.83 9.17 -7.24
C LYS A 8 14.91 8.31 -6.39
N PRO A 9 15.35 7.92 -5.18
CA PRO A 9 14.51 7.23 -4.22
C PRO A 9 13.17 7.93 -4.02
N ARG A 10 12.11 7.13 -3.86
CA ARG A 10 10.76 7.62 -3.55
C ARG A 10 9.82 6.50 -3.16
N CYS A 11 8.65 6.90 -2.68
CA CYS A 11 7.55 6.01 -2.43
C CYS A 11 6.82 5.63 -3.72
N PHE A 12 6.37 4.38 -3.78
CA PHE A 12 5.53 3.79 -4.80
C PHE A 12 4.26 3.28 -4.17
N LEU A 13 3.13 3.53 -4.82
CA LEU A 13 1.87 2.86 -4.54
C LEU A 13 1.80 1.59 -5.38
N VAL A 14 1.57 0.47 -4.71
CA VAL A 14 1.19 -0.79 -5.31
C VAL A 14 -0.30 -0.98 -5.05
N TYR A 15 -1.05 -1.24 -6.11
CA TYR A 15 -2.45 -1.65 -6.05
C TYR A 15 -2.54 -3.04 -6.66
N ALA A 16 -3.08 -3.99 -5.91
CA ALA A 16 -3.13 -5.39 -6.31
C ALA A 16 -4.53 -5.97 -6.10
N LEU A 17 -5.09 -6.58 -7.13
CA LEU A 17 -6.36 -7.31 -7.06
C LEU A 17 -6.14 -8.79 -7.33
N ALA A 18 -6.70 -9.61 -6.46
CA ALA A 18 -6.66 -11.07 -6.58
C ALA A 18 -7.49 -11.53 -7.79
N PRO A 19 -7.13 -12.67 -8.39
CA PRO A 19 -7.97 -13.27 -9.43
C PRO A 19 -9.33 -13.71 -8.88
N GLU A 20 -10.32 -13.80 -9.77
CA GLU A 20 -11.66 -14.29 -9.43
C GLU A 20 -11.62 -15.67 -8.75
N GLY A 21 -12.45 -15.85 -7.73
CA GLY A 21 -12.59 -17.11 -7.00
C GLY A 21 -11.56 -17.35 -5.89
N MET A 22 -10.58 -16.46 -5.71
CA MET A 22 -9.69 -16.50 -4.55
C MET A 22 -10.42 -16.04 -3.29
N SER A 23 -10.28 -16.78 -2.19
CA SER A 23 -10.88 -16.36 -0.91
C SER A 23 -10.16 -15.13 -0.33
N PRO A 24 -10.86 -14.27 0.45
CA PRO A 24 -10.21 -13.14 1.13
C PRO A 24 -9.02 -13.56 1.99
N ALA A 25 -9.13 -14.67 2.73
CA ALA A 25 -8.05 -15.18 3.57
C ALA A 25 -6.81 -15.61 2.76
N GLU A 26 -6.99 -16.25 1.60
CA GLU A 26 -5.89 -16.60 0.70
C GLU A 26 -5.26 -15.37 0.04
N ALA A 27 -6.10 -14.42 -0.39
CA ALA A 27 -5.64 -13.16 -0.96
C ALA A 27 -4.77 -12.40 0.06
N ASN A 28 -5.23 -12.28 1.30
CA ASN A 28 -4.50 -11.57 2.36
C ASN A 28 -3.16 -12.24 2.65
N ARG A 29 -3.12 -13.56 2.80
CA ARG A 29 -1.85 -14.29 3.01
C ARG A 29 -0.89 -14.10 1.84
N THR A 30 -1.37 -14.17 0.60
CA THR A 30 -0.54 -14.00 -0.59
C THR A 30 0.01 -12.57 -0.70
N LEU A 31 -0.80 -11.56 -0.38
CA LEU A 31 -0.34 -10.17 -0.35
C LEU A 31 0.71 -9.95 0.76
N ASN A 32 0.54 -10.57 1.92
CA ASN A 32 1.53 -10.46 3.01
C ASN A 32 2.90 -10.99 2.60
N LEU A 33 2.95 -12.11 1.85
CA LEU A 33 4.21 -12.64 1.29
C LEU A 33 4.87 -11.65 0.31
N TYR A 34 4.08 -10.88 -0.45
CA TYR A 34 4.60 -9.84 -1.32
C TYR A 34 5.13 -8.63 -0.51
N VAL A 35 4.45 -8.27 0.58
CA VAL A 35 4.80 -7.12 1.43
C VAL A 35 6.06 -7.38 2.27
N GLU A 36 6.26 -8.60 2.75
CA GLU A 36 7.37 -8.95 3.66
C GLU A 36 8.73 -9.06 2.97
N ASP A 37 8.76 -9.20 1.64
CA ASP A 37 9.98 -9.39 0.87
C ASP A 37 10.86 -8.11 0.86
N PRO A 38 12.00 -8.11 1.59
CA PRO A 38 12.83 -6.91 1.73
C PRO A 38 13.52 -6.51 0.42
N ALA A 39 13.56 -7.40 -0.58
CA ALA A 39 14.11 -7.07 -1.89
C ALA A 39 13.29 -5.99 -2.60
N ARG A 40 12.03 -5.77 -2.21
CA ARG A 40 11.10 -4.79 -2.83
C ARG A 40 11.21 -3.38 -2.25
N GLY A 41 12.11 -3.19 -1.29
CA GLY A 41 12.27 -1.94 -0.55
C GLY A 41 11.50 -1.94 0.77
N LEU A 42 11.40 -0.77 1.40
CA LEU A 42 10.79 -0.63 2.71
C LEU A 42 9.27 -0.44 2.60
N SER A 43 8.47 -1.42 3.01
CA SER A 43 7.02 -1.25 3.15
C SER A 43 6.71 -0.29 4.31
N LEU A 44 6.05 0.83 4.00
CA LEU A 44 5.67 1.88 4.97
C LEU A 44 4.23 1.75 5.44
N TYR A 45 3.38 1.20 4.59
CA TYR A 45 1.95 1.03 4.82
C TYR A 45 1.46 -0.08 3.91
N HIS A 46 0.60 -0.95 4.40
CA HIS A 46 -0.22 -1.80 3.57
C HIS A 46 -1.60 -1.94 4.21
N ASP A 47 -2.60 -2.25 3.40
CA ASP A 47 -3.90 -2.67 3.88
C ASP A 47 -4.58 -3.55 2.83
N HIS A 48 -5.60 -4.28 3.26
CA HIS A 48 -6.39 -5.18 2.44
C HIS A 48 -7.73 -4.53 2.09
N PHE A 49 -8.30 -4.91 0.94
CA PHE A 49 -9.60 -4.40 0.51
C PHE A 49 -10.75 -5.23 1.09
N ILE A 50 -11.83 -4.55 1.45
CA ILE A 50 -13.14 -5.17 1.69
C ILE A 50 -13.84 -5.38 0.34
N GLY A 51 -14.56 -6.49 0.19
CA GLY A 51 -15.29 -6.80 -1.04
C GLY A 51 -14.42 -7.52 -2.06
N GLU A 52 -13.86 -6.80 -3.04
CA GLU A 52 -12.97 -7.39 -4.05
C GLU A 52 -11.60 -7.71 -3.41
N PRO A 53 -11.20 -9.00 -3.29
CA PRO A 53 -9.99 -9.35 -2.56
C PRO A 53 -8.73 -8.75 -3.19
N GLY A 54 -7.90 -8.15 -2.37
CA GLY A 54 -6.74 -7.40 -2.83
C GLY A 54 -6.16 -6.52 -1.75
N GLY A 55 -5.35 -5.55 -2.16
CA GLY A 55 -4.88 -4.53 -1.23
C GLY A 55 -4.02 -3.46 -1.87
N VAL A 56 -3.55 -2.57 -1.02
CA VAL A 56 -2.68 -1.45 -1.36
C VAL A 56 -1.43 -1.50 -0.50
N VAL A 57 -0.29 -1.12 -1.07
CA VAL A 57 0.98 -1.03 -0.35
C VAL A 57 1.73 0.23 -0.75
N ILE A 58 2.36 0.91 0.21
CA ILE A 58 3.31 1.99 -0.04
C ILE A 58 4.71 1.49 0.27
N PHE A 59 5.54 1.33 -0.77
CA PHE A 59 6.96 0.99 -0.62
C PHE A 59 7.84 2.21 -0.82
N TYR A 60 8.84 2.41 0.03
CA TYR A 60 9.95 3.30 -0.25
C TYR A 60 11.09 2.51 -0.93
N VAL A 61 11.40 2.92 -2.16
CA VAL A 61 12.36 2.25 -3.05
C VAL A 61 13.54 3.16 -3.28
N GLU A 62 14.75 2.64 -3.11
CA GLU A 62 16.00 3.38 -3.19
C GLU A 62 16.84 2.99 -4.42
N THR A 63 16.82 1.72 -4.80
CA THR A 63 17.69 1.20 -5.85
C THR A 63 16.90 0.72 -7.09
N PRO A 64 17.56 0.67 -8.27
CA PRO A 64 16.97 0.05 -9.47
C PRO A 64 16.57 -1.41 -9.26
N GLU A 65 17.31 -2.17 -8.46
CA GLU A 65 17.03 -3.58 -8.17
C GLU A 65 15.75 -3.72 -7.35
N GLN A 66 15.57 -2.88 -6.31
CA GLN A 66 14.33 -2.82 -5.56
C GLN A 66 13.14 -2.41 -6.44
N ARG A 67 13.38 -1.49 -7.38
CA ARG A 67 12.37 -1.08 -8.35
C ARG A 67 11.95 -2.22 -9.28
N ALA A 68 12.92 -2.99 -9.78
CA ALA A 68 12.67 -4.16 -10.62
C ALA A 68 11.95 -5.25 -9.82
N ALA A 69 12.37 -5.50 -8.57
CA ALA A 69 11.69 -6.42 -7.67
C ALA A 69 10.24 -6.01 -7.48
N LEU A 70 9.93 -4.73 -7.25
CA LEU A 70 8.55 -4.25 -7.10
C LEU A 70 7.67 -4.52 -8.35
N GLU A 71 8.25 -4.50 -9.55
CA GLU A 71 7.52 -4.78 -10.80
C GLU A 71 7.38 -6.29 -11.09
N ASP A 72 8.17 -7.13 -10.41
CA ASP A 72 8.02 -8.59 -10.46
C ASP A 72 6.83 -9.04 -9.58
N PRO A 73 5.79 -9.67 -10.14
CA PRO A 73 4.63 -10.10 -9.37
C PRO A 73 4.97 -11.13 -8.27
N GLY A 74 6.00 -11.96 -8.44
CA GLY A 74 6.37 -12.98 -7.44
C GLY A 74 5.17 -13.81 -6.94
N PRO A 75 4.84 -13.79 -5.64
CA PRO A 75 3.68 -14.52 -5.11
C PRO A 75 2.33 -14.04 -5.67
N LEU A 76 2.26 -12.82 -6.21
CA LEU A 76 1.08 -12.25 -6.87
C LEU A 76 0.97 -12.63 -8.35
N ALA A 77 1.62 -13.70 -8.80
CA ALA A 77 1.48 -14.18 -10.17
C ALA A 77 -0.01 -14.42 -10.50
N GLY A 78 -0.48 -13.83 -11.60
CA GLY A 78 -1.89 -13.89 -12.03
C GLY A 78 -2.80 -12.82 -11.43
N TRP A 79 -2.30 -11.97 -10.53
CA TRP A 79 -3.03 -10.82 -10.00
C TRP A 79 -3.00 -9.64 -10.96
N ARG A 80 -3.98 -8.74 -10.86
CA ARG A 80 -3.88 -7.43 -11.49
C ARG A 80 -3.03 -6.52 -10.61
N LEU A 81 -1.82 -6.22 -11.05
CA LEU A 81 -0.83 -5.42 -10.31
C LEU A 81 -0.59 -4.07 -11.00
N GLU A 82 -0.74 -2.98 -10.26
CA GLU A 82 -0.38 -1.63 -10.70
C GLU A 82 0.65 -1.01 -9.75
N VAL A 83 1.79 -0.58 -10.29
CA VAL A 83 2.86 0.07 -9.55
C VAL A 83 3.01 1.51 -10.01
N ARG A 84 2.80 2.47 -9.10
CA ARG A 84 2.74 3.91 -9.41
C ARG A 84 3.71 4.72 -8.53
N PRO A 85 4.68 5.44 -9.11
CA PRO A 85 5.53 6.33 -8.35
C PRO A 85 4.77 7.54 -7.81
N LEU A 86 5.02 7.90 -6.56
CA LEU A 86 4.44 9.12 -5.96
C LEU A 86 5.33 10.35 -6.25
N ILE A 87 4.69 11.52 -6.41
CA ILE A 87 5.37 12.77 -6.80
C ILE A 87 6.09 13.41 -5.59
N PHE A 88 5.39 13.48 -4.46
CA PHE A 88 5.84 14.24 -3.29
C PHE A 88 6.48 13.38 -2.20
N ALA A 89 6.04 12.13 -2.06
CA ALA A 89 6.60 11.19 -1.09
C ALA A 89 7.96 10.65 -1.59
N ARG A 90 9.02 11.43 -1.43
CA ARG A 90 10.39 11.10 -1.88
C ARG A 90 11.23 10.37 -0.84
N SER A 91 10.66 10.13 0.34
CA SER A 91 11.25 9.41 1.47
C SER A 91 10.12 9.00 2.43
N PRO A 92 10.39 8.14 3.42
CA PRO A 92 9.41 7.83 4.46
C PRO A 92 8.94 9.07 5.23
N GLY A 93 9.87 9.99 5.54
CA GLY A 93 9.53 11.27 6.17
C GLY A 93 8.66 12.15 5.29
N ALA A 94 8.95 12.22 3.98
CA ALA A 94 8.13 12.98 3.04
C ALA A 94 6.72 12.36 2.88
N PHE A 95 6.55 11.05 3.05
CA PHE A 95 5.24 10.42 3.07
C PHE A 95 4.41 10.86 4.29
N ASP A 96 4.97 10.84 5.51
CA ASP A 96 4.30 11.35 6.72
C ASP A 96 4.01 12.87 6.62
N GLU A 97 4.94 13.65 6.06
CA GLU A 97 4.72 15.07 5.79
C GLU A 97 3.57 15.31 4.81
N GLN A 98 3.38 14.45 3.80
CA GLN A 98 2.25 14.56 2.88
C GLN A 98 0.91 14.27 3.55
N ILE A 99 0.85 13.34 4.51
CA ILE A 99 -0.34 13.11 5.34
C ILE A 99 -0.66 14.39 6.13
N THR A 100 0.35 14.92 6.82
CA THR A 100 0.23 16.14 7.63
C THR A 100 -0.20 17.34 6.78
N PHE A 101 0.42 17.53 5.61
CA PHE A 101 0.09 18.61 4.68
C PHE A 101 -1.34 18.51 4.19
N THR A 102 -1.76 17.32 3.73
CA THR A 102 -3.11 17.09 3.20
C THR A 102 -4.19 17.43 4.22
N LEU A 103 -4.04 16.94 5.45
CA LEU A 103 -4.99 17.21 6.54
C LEU A 103 -5.08 18.69 6.88
N LYS A 104 -3.93 19.36 6.99
CA LYS A 104 -3.87 20.78 7.31
C LYS A 104 -4.46 21.63 6.19
N ALA A 105 -4.03 21.40 4.95
CA ALA A 105 -4.37 22.24 3.81
C ALA A 105 -5.83 22.10 3.39
N TYR A 106 -6.40 20.90 3.47
CA TYR A 106 -7.74 20.63 2.92
C TYR A 106 -8.82 20.36 3.97
N ARG A 107 -8.45 20.15 5.25
CA ARG A 107 -9.41 19.81 6.32
C ARG A 107 -9.16 20.56 7.62
N SER A 108 -8.19 21.49 7.68
CA SER A 108 -7.81 22.21 8.90
C SER A 108 -7.55 21.28 10.11
N ALA A 109 -7.07 20.06 9.85
CA ALA A 109 -6.86 19.05 10.87
C ALA A 109 -5.36 18.84 11.15
N ASP A 110 -5.01 18.55 12.41
CA ASP A 110 -3.64 18.26 12.84
C ASP A 110 -3.41 16.76 12.99
N TRP A 111 -2.53 16.20 12.14
CA TRP A 111 -2.16 14.79 12.19
C TRP A 111 -1.57 14.37 13.55
N LYS A 112 -0.74 15.22 14.18
CA LYS A 112 -0.10 14.91 15.47
C LYS A 112 -1.13 14.78 16.59
N HIS A 113 -2.22 15.53 16.50
CA HIS A 113 -3.35 15.41 17.39
C HIS A 113 -4.21 14.19 17.06
N LEU A 114 -4.60 14.02 15.79
CA LEU A 114 -5.49 12.94 15.35
C LEU A 114 -4.98 11.54 15.72
N ARG A 115 -3.67 11.28 15.58
CA ARG A 115 -3.06 10.00 15.95
C ARG A 115 -3.11 9.66 17.45
N ARG A 116 -3.44 10.64 18.29
CA ARG A 116 -3.54 10.48 19.76
C ARG A 116 -4.98 10.36 20.23
N VAL A 117 -5.96 10.67 19.38
CA VAL A 117 -7.38 10.56 19.73
C VAL A 117 -7.76 9.09 19.69
N ASN A 118 -8.43 8.62 20.74
CA ASN A 118 -8.91 7.25 20.81
C ASN A 118 -10.09 7.07 19.82
N ARG A 119 -9.77 6.60 18.62
CA ARG A 119 -10.75 6.17 17.62
C ARG A 119 -10.95 4.66 17.73
N PRO A 120 -12.04 4.09 17.19
CA PRO A 120 -12.22 2.64 17.17
C PRO A 120 -10.92 2.00 16.68
N GLN A 121 -10.40 1.06 17.47
CA GLN A 121 -9.31 0.23 17.00
C GLN A 121 -9.83 -0.61 15.82
N TYR A 122 -8.92 -1.05 14.95
CA TYR A 122 -9.21 -2.14 14.03
C TYR A 122 -9.93 -3.24 14.83
N GLY A 123 -11.13 -3.62 14.39
CA GLY A 123 -11.89 -4.70 15.02
C GLY A 123 -11.22 -6.04 14.79
N TRP A 124 -12.02 -7.11 14.73
CA TRP A 124 -11.53 -8.43 14.33
C TRP A 124 -11.33 -8.43 12.82
N SER A 125 -10.14 -8.04 12.36
CA SER A 125 -9.84 -7.78 10.94
C SER A 125 -10.06 -8.99 10.03
N GLU A 126 -9.87 -10.22 10.51
CA GLU A 126 -10.18 -11.45 9.76
C GLU A 126 -11.69 -11.59 9.53
N GLU A 127 -12.49 -11.39 10.57
CA GLU A 127 -13.95 -11.44 10.49
C GLU A 127 -14.49 -10.30 9.61
N GLU A 128 -13.90 -9.11 9.70
CA GLU A 128 -14.27 -7.98 8.85
C GLU A 128 -13.92 -8.23 7.39
N ALA A 129 -12.76 -8.81 7.08
CA ALA A 129 -12.39 -9.18 5.72
C ALA A 129 -13.30 -10.27 5.12
N GLU A 130 -13.83 -11.18 5.94
CA GLU A 130 -14.74 -12.24 5.49
C GLU A 130 -16.20 -11.79 5.37
N LEU A 131 -16.67 -10.97 6.31
CA LEU A 131 -18.09 -10.65 6.46
C LEU A 131 -18.47 -9.28 5.92
N ALA A 132 -17.55 -8.32 5.89
CA ALA A 132 -17.87 -6.98 5.41
C ALA A 132 -18.13 -6.98 3.91
N ARG A 133 -19.15 -6.24 3.51
CA ARG A 133 -19.48 -5.99 2.11
C ARG A 133 -19.58 -4.48 1.93
N GLU A 134 -19.10 -3.99 0.80
CA GLU A 134 -19.42 -2.63 0.38
C GLU A 134 -20.95 -2.52 0.24
N VAL A 135 -21.53 -1.47 0.83
CA VAL A 135 -22.96 -1.14 0.80
C VAL A 135 -23.23 0.02 -0.14
#